data_AF-A0A259DZ39-F1
#
_entry.id   AF-A0A259DZ39-F1
#
_cell.length_a   1.000
_cell.length_b   1.000
_cell.length_c   1.000
_cell.angle_alpha   90.00
_cell.angle_beta   90.00
_cell.angle_gamma   90.00
#
_symmetry.space_group_name_H-M   'P 1'
#
loop_
_entity.id
_entity.type
_entity.pdbx_description
1 polymer ?
#
loop_
_entity_poly.entity_id
_entity_poly.type
_entity_poly.pdbx_seq_one_letter_code
_entity_poly.pdbx_strand_id
1 'polypeptide(L)'
;MSTGLREITPDDDEAARFFSKGNSHKPPYRAQLNPVERLIIDHVWNRYGALSGARLSALTHQSGTPWSAIYNGKRSKVIGNDLIREHYKKLAGRV
;
A
#
# COMPACT_ATOMS: atom_id res chain seq x y z
N MET A 1 -4.89 -18.72 -24.71
CA MET A 1 -5.15 -19.41 -23.43
C MET A 1 -5.45 -18.34 -22.40
N SER A 2 -6.67 -18.31 -21.87
CA SER A 2 -7.11 -17.30 -20.91
C SER A 2 -6.46 -17.60 -19.56
N THR A 3 -5.54 -16.74 -19.12
CA THR A 3 -4.98 -16.80 -17.77
C THR A 3 -6.11 -16.41 -16.80
N GLY A 4 -6.82 -17.40 -16.26
CA GLY A 4 -7.87 -17.18 -15.28
C GLY A 4 -7.25 -16.61 -14.01
N LEU A 5 -7.19 -15.28 -13.90
CA LEU A 5 -6.91 -14.58 -12.66
C LEU A 5 -8.04 -14.92 -11.69
N ARG A 6 -7.78 -15.83 -10.73
CA ARG A 6 -8.70 -16.03 -9.61
C ARG A 6 -8.76 -14.75 -8.80
N GLU A 7 -9.92 -14.49 -8.21
CA GLU A 7 -10.08 -13.36 -7.29
C GLU A 7 -9.13 -13.52 -6.09
N ILE A 8 -8.50 -12.42 -5.69
CA ILE A 8 -7.72 -12.35 -4.45
C ILE A 8 -8.72 -12.30 -3.30
N THR A 9 -8.60 -13.27 -2.41
CA THR A 9 -9.43 -13.41 -1.22
C THR A 9 -8.66 -12.92 0.00
N PRO A 10 -9.34 -12.60 1.12
CA PRO A 10 -8.65 -12.32 2.37
C PRO A 10 -7.70 -13.44 2.82
N ASP A 11 -7.89 -14.68 2.35
CA ASP A 11 -6.99 -15.78 2.69
C ASP A 11 -5.60 -15.70 2.05
N ASP A 12 -5.45 -14.86 1.03
CA ASP A 12 -4.21 -14.65 0.29
C ASP A 12 -3.27 -13.65 0.97
N ASP A 13 -3.76 -12.91 1.97
CA ASP A 13 -2.97 -11.94 2.72
C ASP A 13 -3.39 -11.86 4.19
N GLU A 14 -2.44 -12.08 5.10
CA GLU A 14 -2.69 -12.06 6.54
C GLU A 14 -3.29 -10.72 7.02
N ALA A 15 -2.84 -9.60 6.44
CA ALA A 15 -3.38 -8.30 6.79
C ALA A 15 -4.83 -8.16 6.28
N ALA A 16 -5.14 -8.65 5.09
CA ALA A 16 -6.50 -8.71 4.57
C ALA A 16 -7.41 -9.53 5.50
N ARG A 17 -6.98 -10.65 6.07
CA ARG A 17 -7.75 -11.36 7.11
C ARG A 17 -8.04 -10.48 8.33
N PHE A 18 -7.01 -9.79 8.82
CA PHE A 18 -7.13 -8.91 9.99
C PHE A 18 -8.12 -7.77 9.74
N PHE A 19 -8.03 -7.11 8.58
CA PHE A 19 -8.90 -5.99 8.21
C PHE A 19 -10.29 -6.42 7.71
N SER A 20 -10.47 -7.69 7.30
CA SER A 20 -11.76 -8.23 6.86
C SER A 20 -12.57 -8.87 7.99
N LYS A 21 -12.00 -9.01 9.19
CA LYS A 21 -12.69 -9.63 10.33
C LYS A 21 -13.95 -8.82 10.70
N GLY A 22 -15.12 -9.43 10.52
CA GLY A 22 -16.42 -8.83 10.84
C GLY A 22 -17.07 -8.04 9.68
N ASN A 23 -16.42 -7.96 8.51
CA ASN A 23 -17.03 -7.40 7.30
C ASN A 23 -17.65 -8.51 6.45
N SER A 24 -18.85 -8.27 5.94
CA SER A 24 -19.43 -9.11 4.88
C SER A 24 -18.57 -9.01 3.61
N HIS A 25 -18.41 -10.14 2.91
CA HIS A 25 -17.63 -10.21 1.68
C HIS A 25 -18.22 -9.24 0.64
N LYS A 26 -17.55 -8.11 0.41
CA LYS A 26 -17.94 -7.17 -0.64
C LYS A 26 -17.40 -7.71 -1.98
N PRO A 27 -18.20 -7.69 -3.05
CA PRO A 27 -17.71 -8.11 -4.35
C PRO A 27 -16.54 -7.20 -4.78
N PRO A 28 -15.58 -7.74 -5.55
CA PRO A 28 -14.46 -6.95 -6.04
C PRO A 28 -14.96 -5.78 -6.89
N TYR A 29 -14.33 -4.61 -6.70
CA TYR A 29 -14.63 -3.42 -7.48
C TYR A 29 -13.88 -3.47 -8.82
N ARG A 30 -14.58 -3.15 -9.91
CA ARG A 30 -13.98 -2.98 -11.25
C ARG A 30 -13.99 -1.49 -11.62
N ALA A 31 -12.82 -0.95 -11.89
CA ALA A 31 -12.64 0.41 -12.41
C ALA A 31 -12.44 0.40 -13.93
N GLN A 32 -12.94 1.43 -14.62
CA GLN A 32 -12.48 1.77 -15.96
C GLN A 32 -11.34 2.77 -15.80
N LEU A 33 -10.14 2.43 -16.30
CA LEU A 33 -8.95 3.25 -16.19
C LEU A 33 -8.55 3.78 -17.56
N ASN A 34 -8.24 5.07 -17.65
CA ASN A 34 -7.57 5.62 -18.82
C ASN A 34 -6.11 5.10 -18.90
N PRO A 35 -5.41 5.30 -20.04
CA PRO A 35 -4.05 4.77 -20.21
C PRO A 35 -3.05 5.23 -19.14
N VAL A 36 -3.14 6.49 -18.69
CA VAL A 36 -2.23 7.04 -17.67
C VAL A 36 -2.51 6.42 -16.30
N GLU A 37 -3.77 6.29 -15.92
CA GLU A 37 -4.17 5.63 -14.67
C GLU A 37 -3.72 4.17 -14.65
N ARG A 38 -3.86 3.46 -15.78
CA ARG A 38 -3.42 2.08 -15.92
C ARG A 38 -1.91 1.95 -15.67
N LEU A 39 -1.11 2.83 -16.28
CA LEU A 39 0.35 2.86 -16.09
C LEU A 39 0.75 3.08 -14.64
N ILE A 40 0.08 3.99 -13.93
CA ILE A 40 0.36 4.26 -12.51
C ILE A 40 0.07 3.01 -11.66
N ILE A 41 -1.09 2.39 -11.85
CA ILE A 41 -1.47 1.19 -11.10
C ILE A 41 -0.52 0.03 -11.41
N ASP A 42 -0.15 -0.19 -12.68
CA ASP A 42 0.80 -1.25 -13.05
C ASP A 42 2.18 -0.99 -12.47
N HIS A 43 2.65 0.25 -12.46
CA HIS A 43 3.93 0.60 -11.84
C HIS A 43 3.96 0.25 -10.35
N VAL A 44 2.91 0.63 -9.62
CA VAL A 44 2.77 0.34 -8.19
C VAL A 44 2.64 -1.17 -7.96
N TRP A 45 1.77 -1.84 -8.73
CA TRP A 45 1.53 -3.27 -8.59
C TRP A 45 2.77 -4.12 -8.87
N ASN A 46 3.48 -3.83 -9.96
CA ASN A 46 4.70 -4.57 -10.33
C ASN A 46 5.81 -4.43 -9.27
N ARG A 47 5.87 -3.28 -8.57
CA ARG A 47 6.87 -3.06 -7.52
C ARG A 47 6.48 -3.65 -6.17
N TYR A 48 5.20 -3.57 -5.80
CA TYR A 48 4.76 -3.79 -4.42
C TYR A 48 3.74 -4.91 -4.25
N GLY A 49 3.08 -5.37 -5.33
CA GLY A 49 1.98 -6.34 -5.27
C GLY A 49 2.36 -7.73 -4.78
N ALA A 50 3.65 -8.08 -4.80
CA ALA A 50 4.16 -9.32 -4.22
C ALA A 50 4.43 -9.23 -2.70
N LEU A 51 4.34 -8.05 -2.10
CA LEU A 51 4.57 -7.85 -0.67
C LEU A 51 3.25 -8.00 0.10
N SER A 52 3.29 -8.69 1.24
CA SER A 52 2.14 -8.74 2.15
C SER A 52 1.82 -7.38 2.73
N GLY A 53 0.58 -7.19 3.19
CA GLY A 53 0.15 -5.94 3.84
C GLY A 53 1.03 -5.57 5.05
N ALA A 54 1.48 -6.57 5.82
CA ALA A 54 2.42 -6.36 6.93
C ALA A 54 3.79 -5.85 6.46
N ARG A 55 4.33 -6.40 5.36
CA ARG A 55 5.58 -5.92 4.75
C ARG A 55 5.45 -4.50 4.23
N LEU A 56 4.35 -4.19 3.54
CA LEU A 56 4.06 -2.83 3.06
C LEU A 56 3.97 -1.84 4.21
N SER A 57 3.27 -2.21 5.30
CA SER A 57 3.21 -1.39 6.50
C SER A 57 4.59 -1.20 7.14
N ALA A 58 5.45 -2.22 7.16
CA ALA A 58 6.79 -2.11 7.75
C ALA A 58 7.70 -1.15 6.97
N LEU A 59 7.54 -1.04 5.63
CA LEU A 59 8.32 -0.11 4.81
C LEU A 59 8.14 1.35 5.25
N THR A 60 6.92 1.75 5.63
CA THR A 60 6.71 3.12 6.09
C THR A 60 7.45 3.41 7.39
N HIS A 61 7.70 2.40 8.24
CA HIS A 61 8.39 2.53 9.53
C HIS A 61 9.92 2.40 9.46
N GLN A 62 10.52 2.30 8.28
CA GLN A 62 11.98 2.25 8.15
C GLN A 62 12.68 3.52 8.68
N SER A 63 13.93 3.38 9.12
CA SER A 63 14.73 4.52 9.59
C SER A 63 14.81 5.63 8.55
N GLY A 64 14.61 6.87 8.98
CA GLY A 64 14.68 8.05 8.11
C GLY A 64 13.38 8.36 7.36
N THR A 65 12.29 7.62 7.60
CA THR A 65 10.95 7.99 7.13
C THR A 65 10.25 8.93 8.10
N PRO A 66 9.26 9.73 7.65
CA PRO A 66 8.42 10.54 8.52
C PRO A 66 7.75 9.73 9.64
N TRP A 67 7.30 8.51 9.33
CA TRP A 67 6.65 7.63 10.31
C TRP A 67 7.63 7.19 11.41
N SER A 68 8.88 6.87 11.07
CA SER A 68 9.90 6.54 12.06
C SER A 68 10.25 7.73 12.96
N ALA A 69 10.29 8.94 12.39
CA ALA A 69 10.72 10.15 13.07
C ALA A 69 9.74 10.59 14.18
N ILE A 70 8.44 10.36 13.97
CA ILE A 70 7.40 10.76 14.92
C ILE A 70 6.93 9.63 15.85
N TYR A 71 7.41 8.40 15.63
CA TYR A 71 6.99 7.25 16.43
C TYR A 71 7.64 7.31 17.82
N ASN A 72 6.80 7.27 18.85
CA ASN A 72 7.22 7.36 20.26
C ASN A 72 6.71 6.20 21.11
N GLY A 73 6.51 5.02 20.48
CA GLY A 73 5.91 3.85 21.12
C GLY A 73 4.38 3.85 21.14
N LYS A 74 3.72 4.94 20.73
CA LYS A 74 2.25 5.01 20.60
C LYS A 74 1.81 4.93 19.14
N ARG A 75 0.67 4.25 18.92
CA ARG A 75 0.03 4.13 17.59
C ARG A 75 -0.70 5.43 17.20
N SER A 76 -1.01 5.55 15.91
CA SER A 76 -1.91 6.58 15.34
C SER A 76 -1.50 8.03 15.60
N LYS A 77 -0.20 8.30 15.61
CA LYS A 77 0.30 9.67 15.67
C LYS A 77 0.02 10.41 14.37
N VAL A 78 -0.38 11.67 14.48
CA VAL A 78 -0.58 12.55 13.32
C VAL A 78 0.79 12.90 12.73
N ILE A 79 0.95 12.68 11.44
CA ILE A 79 2.13 13.07 10.67
C ILE A 79 1.76 14.33 9.87
N GLY A 80 2.62 15.34 9.88
CA GLY A 80 2.44 16.52 9.05
C GLY A 80 2.52 16.18 7.56
N ASN A 81 1.58 16.72 6.76
CA ASN A 81 1.56 16.53 5.31
C ASN A 81 2.82 17.09 4.62
N ASP A 82 3.43 18.12 5.20
CA ASP A 82 4.71 18.68 4.80
C ASP A 82 5.85 17.66 4.94
N LEU A 83 5.95 16.95 6.07
CA LEU A 83 6.97 15.92 6.28
C LEU A 83 6.84 14.77 5.29
N ILE A 84 5.60 14.32 5.01
CA ILE A 84 5.32 13.30 4.01
C ILE A 84 5.74 13.78 2.61
N ARG A 85 5.35 15.01 2.25
CA ARG A 85 5.68 15.61 0.95
C ARG A 85 7.20 15.70 0.75
N GLU A 86 7.91 16.23 1.73
CA GLU A 86 9.37 16.41 1.64
C GLU A 86 10.12 15.08 1.57
N HIS A 87 9.63 14.04 2.27
CA HIS A 87 10.20 12.70 2.15
C HIS A 87 10.13 12.17 0.72
N TYR A 88 8.95 12.23 0.09
CA TYR A 88 8.79 11.73 -1.28
C TYR A 88 9.49 12.60 -2.34
N LYS A 89 9.56 13.93 -2.15
CA LYS A 89 10.39 14.80 -3.01
C LYS A 89 11.85 14.40 -2.98
N LYS A 90 12.40 14.14 -1.79
CA LYS A 90 13.79 13.67 -1.64
C LYS A 90 14.02 12.33 -2.32
N LEU A 91 13.06 11.40 -2.26
CA LEU A 91 13.17 10.12 -2.97
C LEU A 91 13.13 10.30 -4.49
N ALA A 92 12.24 11.16 -4.99
CA ALA A 92 12.12 11.43 -6.42
C ALA A 92 13.34 12.18 -6.99
N GLY A 93 14.01 13.01 -6.18
CA GLY A 93 15.24 13.72 -6.56
C GLY A 93 16.52 12.88 -6.47
N ARG A 94 16.46 11.64 -5.96
CA ARG A 94 17.57 10.68 -5.99
C ARG A 94 17.58 9.95 -7.33
N VAL A 95 17.90 10.68 -8.40
CA VAL A 95 18.12 10.13 -9.75
C VAL A 95 19.60 10.02 -10.00
#